data_AF-A0A1X1BTX1-F1
#
_entry.id   AF-A0A1X1BTX1-F1
#
_cell.length_a   1.000
_cell.length_b   1.000
_cell.length_c   1.000
_cell.angle_alpha   90.00
_cell.angle_beta   90.00
_cell.angle_gamma   90.00
#
_symmetry.space_group_name_H-M   'P 1'
#
loop_
_entity.id
_entity.type
_entity.pdbx_description
1 polymer ?
#
loop_
_entity_poly.entity_id
_entity_poly.type
_entity_poly.pdbx_seq_one_letter_code
_entity_poly.pdbx_strand_id
1 'polypeptide(L)'
;MQNQNIVPKTDKEIADYFNAAANKPASDMEMLGLLVAEILQSGMPVSNKAIISKLIHRLELESDRESLEIYRQLLELVVHKTPDDFSL
;
A
#
# COMPACT_ATOMS: atom_id res chain seq x y z
N MET A 1 -11.13 6.99 -49.35
CA MET A 1 -10.28 6.07 -48.58
C MET A 1 -10.09 6.70 -47.20
N GLN A 2 -10.80 6.21 -46.19
CA GLN A 2 -10.64 6.66 -44.80
C GLN A 2 -10.14 5.47 -44.00
N ASN A 3 -8.84 5.47 -43.68
CA ASN A 3 -8.21 4.49 -42.80
C ASN A 3 -8.76 4.68 -41.38
N GLN A 4 -9.72 3.84 -41.01
CA GLN A 4 -10.12 3.70 -39.61
C GLN A 4 -9.04 2.87 -38.93
N ASN A 5 -8.21 3.53 -38.13
CA ASN A 5 -7.27 2.88 -37.23
C ASN A 5 -8.11 2.16 -36.16
N ILE A 6 -8.48 0.90 -36.43
CA ILE A 6 -9.18 0.03 -35.50
C ILE A 6 -8.13 -0.39 -34.48
N VAL A 7 -7.92 0.42 -33.43
CA VAL A 7 -7.32 -0.09 -32.20
C VAL A 7 -8.17 -1.29 -31.77
N PRO A 8 -7.59 -2.50 -31.64
CA PRO A 8 -8.35 -3.67 -31.24
C PRO A 8 -9.06 -3.37 -29.92
N LYS A 9 -10.36 -3.68 -29.83
CA LYS A 9 -11.14 -3.49 -28.60
C LYS A 9 -10.44 -4.09 -27.38
N THR A 10 -9.70 -5.17 -27.60
CA THR A 10 -8.89 -5.87 -26.61
C THR A 10 -7.81 -5.00 -25.96
N ASP A 11 -7.07 -4.18 -26.72
CA ASP A 11 -6.01 -3.33 -26.15
C ASP A 11 -6.60 -2.21 -25.27
N LYS A 12 -7.74 -1.66 -25.68
CA LYS A 12 -8.47 -0.66 -24.88
C LYS A 12 -9.05 -1.29 -23.61
N GLU A 13 -9.65 -2.47 -23.70
CA GLU A 13 -10.20 -3.18 -22.53
C GLU A 13 -9.11 -3.63 -21.56
N ILE A 14 -7.95 -4.05 -22.06
CA ILE A 14 -6.77 -4.36 -21.22
C ILE A 14 -6.31 -3.08 -20.51
N ALA A 15 -6.18 -1.97 -21.23
CA ALA A 15 -5.78 -0.69 -20.63
C ALA A 15 -6.80 -0.21 -19.58
N ASP A 16 -8.10 -0.26 -19.88
CA ASP A 16 -9.18 0.10 -18.94
C ASP A 16 -9.16 -0.80 -17.70
N TYR A 17 -8.91 -2.11 -17.85
CA TYR A 17 -8.78 -3.03 -16.73
C TYR A 17 -7.60 -2.70 -15.82
N PHE A 18 -6.41 -2.44 -16.39
CA PHE A 18 -5.24 -2.04 -15.62
C PHE A 18 -5.42 -0.66 -14.97
N ASN A 19 -6.11 0.26 -15.63
CA ASN A 19 -6.39 1.60 -15.10
C ASN A 19 -7.42 1.53 -13.95
N ALA A 20 -8.43 0.67 -14.07
CA ALA A 20 -9.39 0.40 -13.01
C ALA A 20 -8.74 -0.31 -11.81
N ALA A 21 -7.78 -1.21 -12.06
CA ALA A 21 -7.01 -1.88 -11.01
C ALA A 21 -6.01 -0.92 -10.33
N ALA A 22 -5.37 -0.02 -11.09
CA ALA A 22 -4.46 0.99 -10.55
C ALA A 22 -5.17 2.05 -9.70
N ASN A 23 -6.43 2.36 -10.01
CA ASN A 23 -7.28 3.25 -9.22
C ASN A 23 -8.02 2.54 -8.08
N LYS A 24 -7.81 1.23 -7.90
CA LYS A 24 -8.38 0.51 -6.78
C LYS A 24 -7.48 0.70 -5.56
N PRO A 25 -8.02 1.08 -4.39
CA PRO A 25 -7.25 1.10 -3.17
C PRO A 25 -6.62 -0.26 -2.89
N ALA A 26 -5.34 -0.24 -2.53
CA ALA A 26 -4.62 -1.44 -2.12
C ALA A 26 -5.30 -2.04 -0.88
N SER A 27 -5.46 -3.36 -0.85
CA SER A 27 -5.95 -4.03 0.35
C SER A 27 -4.95 -3.90 1.49
N ASP A 28 -5.40 -3.97 2.75
CA ASP A 28 -4.57 -3.87 3.96
C ASP A 28 -3.32 -4.76 3.91
N MET A 29 -3.46 -6.00 3.41
CA MET A 29 -2.36 -6.95 3.25
C MET A 29 -1.37 -6.54 2.16
N GLU A 30 -1.85 -5.97 1.06
CA GLU A 30 -0.98 -5.45 -0.01
C GLU A 30 -0.20 -4.24 0.51
N MET A 31 -0.87 -3.36 1.23
CA MET A 31 -0.25 -2.17 1.83
C MET A 31 0.81 -2.56 2.87
N LEU A 32 0.51 -3.54 3.73
CA LEU A 32 1.49 -4.09 4.67
C LEU A 32 2.67 -4.77 3.95
N GLY A 33 2.39 -5.54 2.90
CA GLY A 33 3.42 -6.18 2.07
C GLY A 33 4.37 -5.19 1.43
N LEU A 34 3.86 -4.06 0.91
CA LEU A 34 4.66 -2.97 0.38
C LEU A 34 5.57 -2.36 1.46
N LEU A 35 5.04 -2.10 2.66
CA LEU A 35 5.84 -1.56 3.77
C LEU A 35 6.97 -2.49 4.19
N VAL A 36 6.68 -3.79 4.30
CA VAL A 36 7.69 -4.82 4.62
C VAL A 36 8.75 -4.89 3.53
N ALA A 37 8.33 -4.85 2.26
CA ALA A 37 9.27 -4.84 1.13
C ALA A 37 10.16 -3.60 1.14
N GLU A 38 9.65 -2.43 1.49
CA GLU A 38 10.46 -1.21 1.63
C GLU A 38 11.47 -1.31 2.78
N ILE A 39 11.07 -1.87 3.91
CA ILE A 39 11.97 -2.10 5.05
C ILE A 39 13.11 -3.04 4.64
N LEU A 40 12.80 -4.14 3.96
CA LEU A 40 13.80 -5.08 3.44
C LEU A 40 14.75 -4.41 2.43
N GLN A 41 14.21 -3.60 1.51
CA GLN A 41 15.00 -2.87 0.52
C GLN A 41 15.94 -1.83 1.15
N SER A 42 15.57 -1.27 2.31
CA SER A 42 16.45 -0.39 3.09
C SER A 42 17.56 -1.12 3.86
N GLY A 43 17.61 -2.45 3.78
CA GLY A 43 18.58 -3.28 4.50
C GLY A 43 18.29 -3.40 6.00
N MET A 44 17.12 -2.95 6.45
CA MET A 44 16.71 -3.02 7.85
C MET A 44 15.98 -4.34 8.14
N PRO A 45 16.16 -4.91 9.35
CA PRO A 45 15.38 -6.05 9.77
C PRO A 45 13.90 -5.68 9.92
N VAL A 46 13.03 -6.54 9.38
CA VAL A 46 11.58 -6.40 9.56
C VAL A 46 11.25 -6.71 11.01
N SER A 47 10.99 -5.65 11.77
CA SER A 47 10.64 -5.69 13.19
C SER A 47 9.40 -4.85 13.43
N ASN A 48 8.68 -5.12 14.51
CA ASN A 48 7.49 -4.32 14.87
C ASN A 48 7.83 -2.83 14.96
N LYS A 49 9.00 -2.49 15.52
CA LYS A 49 9.51 -1.10 15.55
C LYS A 49 9.70 -0.51 14.15
N ALA A 50 10.30 -1.25 13.22
CA ALA A 50 10.50 -0.77 11.84
C ALA A 50 9.16 -0.58 11.12
N ILE A 51 8.22 -1.51 11.31
CA ILE A 51 6.88 -1.44 10.73
C ILE A 51 6.10 -0.25 11.29
N ILE A 52 6.07 -0.07 12.61
CA ILE A 52 5.43 1.06 13.31
C ILE A 52 6.02 2.39 12.82
N SER A 53 7.35 2.51 12.77
CA SER A 53 8.00 3.74 12.31
C SER A 53 7.65 4.08 10.86
N LYS A 54 7.56 3.07 9.99
CA LYS A 54 7.21 3.27 8.58
C LYS A 54 5.73 3.65 8.43
N LEU A 55 4.83 3.03 9.20
CA LEU A 55 3.41 3.37 9.23
C LEU A 55 3.17 4.81 9.68
N ILE A 56 3.84 5.26 10.75
CA ILE A 56 3.77 6.66 11.21
C ILE A 56 4.23 7.60 10.11
N HIS A 57 5.38 7.32 9.49
CA HIS A 57 5.89 8.15 8.41
C HIS A 57 4.92 8.24 7.22
N ARG A 58 4.24 7.14 6.87
CA ARG A 58 3.20 7.15 5.83
C ARG A 58 1.99 7.99 6.24
N LEU A 59 1.53 7.87 7.48
CA LEU A 59 0.42 8.68 8.01
C LEU A 59 0.69 10.19 7.96
N GLU A 60 1.95 10.61 8.09
CA GLU A 60 2.34 12.03 8.03
C GLU A 60 2.39 12.58 6.59
N LEU A 61 2.66 11.73 5.61
CA LEU A 61 2.80 12.12 4.20
C LEU A 61 1.53 11.89 3.38
N GLU A 62 0.68 10.96 3.80
CA GLU A 62 -0.52 10.56 3.07
C GLU A 62 -1.63 11.61 3.20
N SER A 63 -2.29 11.92 2.09
CA SER A 63 -3.42 12.85 2.05
C SER A 63 -4.74 12.16 1.70
N ASP A 64 -4.66 10.95 1.13
CA ASP A 64 -5.82 10.15 0.82
C ASP A 64 -6.46 9.56 2.09
N ARG A 65 -7.78 9.77 2.25
CA ARG A 65 -8.49 9.38 3.47
C ARG A 65 -8.62 7.87 3.64
N GLU A 66 -8.77 7.15 2.55
CA GLU A 66 -8.91 5.69 2.57
C GLU A 66 -7.59 5.04 2.97
N SER A 67 -6.50 5.49 2.35
CA SER A 67 -5.13 5.06 2.70
C SER A 67 -4.77 5.41 4.15
N LEU A 68 -5.12 6.61 4.62
CA LEU A 68 -4.93 7.01 6.01
C LEU A 68 -5.67 6.07 6.99
N GLU A 69 -6.89 5.67 6.67
CA GLU A 69 -7.65 4.75 7.54
C GLU A 69 -7.02 3.35 7.57
N ILE A 70 -6.55 2.84 6.43
CA ILE A 70 -5.85 1.56 6.35
C ILE A 70 -4.56 1.62 7.18
N TYR A 71 -3.75 2.69 7.03
CA TYR A 71 -2.53 2.85 7.82
C TYR A 71 -2.82 2.94 9.33
N ARG A 72 -3.92 3.59 9.75
CA ARG A 72 -4.33 3.63 11.17
C ARG A 72 -4.71 2.25 11.69
N GLN A 73 -5.52 1.50 10.94
CA GLN A 73 -5.91 0.14 11.32
C GLN A 73 -4.70 -0.80 11.42
N LEU A 74 -3.78 -0.71 10.46
CA LEU A 74 -2.53 -1.48 10.48
C LEU A 74 -1.64 -1.09 11.67
N LEU A 75 -1.52 0.21 11.96
CA LEU A 75 -0.75 0.69 13.12
C LEU A 75 -1.34 0.19 14.43
N GLU A 76 -2.67 0.28 14.59
CA GLU A 76 -3.38 -0.22 15.75
C GLU A 76 -3.16 -1.73 15.93
N LEU A 77 -3.29 -2.51 14.86
CA LEU A 77 -3.06 -3.96 14.89
C LEU A 77 -1.63 -4.30 15.32
N VAL A 78 -0.64 -3.67 14.71
CA VAL A 78 0.78 -3.97 14.99
C VAL A 78 1.13 -3.55 16.42
N VAL A 79 0.66 -2.40 16.89
CA VAL A 79 0.87 -1.96 18.27
C VAL A 79 0.22 -2.92 19.26
N HIS A 80 -1.07 -3.26 19.09
CA HIS A 80 -1.75 -4.24 19.97
C HIS A 80 -1.09 -5.62 19.97
N LYS A 81 -0.52 -6.04 18.83
CA LYS A 81 0.13 -7.34 18.70
C LYS A 81 1.58 -7.34 19.20
N THR A 82 2.15 -6.17 19.47
CA THR A 82 3.45 -6.03 20.09
C THR A 82 3.23 -5.98 21.60
N PRO A 83 3.35 -7.11 22.34
CA PRO A 83 3.27 -7.06 23.79
C PRO A 83 4.38 -6.13 24.27
N ASP A 84 3.97 -5.03 24.87
CA ASP A 84 4.77 -3.90 25.31
C ASP A 84 6.21 -4.25 25.74
N ASP A 85 7.19 -3.71 25.01
CA ASP A 85 8.51 -3.29 25.50
C ASP A 85 8.38 -2.04 26.40
N PHE A 86 7.24 -1.89 27.10
CA PHE A 86 6.97 -0.93 28.17
C PHE A 86 6.87 -1.65 29.52
N SER A 87 7.60 -2.75 29.68
CA SER A 87 7.94 -3.26 31.01
C SER A 87 8.95 -2.29 31.62
N LEU A 88 8.45 -1.20 32.23
CA LEU A 88 9.23 -0.35 33.14
C LEU A 88 9.37 -1.05 34.51
#